data_AF-A0A2V6JB78-F1
#
_entry.id   AF-A0A2V6JB78-F1
#
_cell.length_a   1.000
_cell.length_b   1.000
_cell.length_c   1.000
_cell.angle_alpha   90.00
_cell.angle_beta   90.00
_cell.angle_gamma   90.00
#
_symmetry.space_group_name_H-M   'P 1'
#
loop_
_entity.id
_entity.type
_entity.pdbx_description
1 polymer ?
#
loop_
_entity_poly.entity_id
_entity_poly.type
_entity_poly.pdbx_seq_one_letter_code
_entity_poly.pdbx_strand_id
1 'polypeptide(L)'
;RFDRSEENNGPYRTAERLINRALESSEFVIFSEDDLIFERDAIEWFERALTHPMFLRPNVWAIAGESRFFDSHRHSASDTDVSHALALAESHNLIDKFVYLDFVPSSCFATTREKWSEFGDTRGTIRGDRAVVDRCLAEAKVCFWPVIARCRDTGMHHPLGYSVRWRGSDHTTFKNSYVVSGMLKSAAGDLSELTNSQKDALLIEFTRAWELLSA
;
A
#
# COMPACT_ATOMS: atom_id res chain seq x y z
N ARG A 1 15.17 12.56 18.07
CA ARG A 1 14.42 12.95 19.30
C ARG A 1 13.02 12.42 19.12
N PHE A 2 12.55 11.49 19.96
CA PHE A 2 11.18 10.98 19.87
C PHE A 2 10.21 12.02 20.44
N ASP A 3 9.19 12.38 19.67
CA ASP A 3 8.10 13.21 20.14
C ASP A 3 7.09 12.34 20.91
N ARG A 4 6.68 12.76 22.10
CA ARG A 4 5.74 12.05 22.96
C ARG A 4 4.62 13.00 23.33
N SER A 5 3.38 12.58 23.06
CA SER A 5 2.19 13.33 23.44
C SER A 5 1.40 12.54 24.46
N GLU A 6 0.93 13.24 25.50
CA GLU A 6 0.06 12.70 26.54
C GLU A 6 -1.42 12.64 26.09
N GLU A 7 -1.75 13.23 24.95
CA GLU A 7 -3.11 13.27 24.41
C GLU A 7 -3.40 12.08 23.50
N ASN A 8 -4.42 11.28 23.86
CA ASN A 8 -4.93 10.22 23.00
C ASN A 8 -5.78 10.83 21.87
N ASN A 9 -5.13 11.15 20.76
CA ASN A 9 -5.75 11.69 19.56
C ASN A 9 -6.42 10.61 18.68
N GLY A 10 -6.33 9.33 19.06
CA GLY A 10 -6.70 8.21 18.18
C GLY A 10 -5.76 8.08 16.97
N PRO A 11 -5.93 7.04 16.14
CA PRO A 11 -4.97 6.74 15.06
C PRO A 11 -4.95 7.81 13.97
N TYR A 12 -6.11 8.33 13.58
CA TYR A 12 -6.26 9.24 12.43
C TYR A 12 -5.65 10.62 12.68
N ARG A 13 -6.03 11.26 13.78
CA ARG A 13 -5.48 12.58 14.15
C ARG A 13 -4.02 12.47 14.61
N THR A 14 -3.60 11.32 15.14
CA THR A 14 -2.18 11.05 15.38
C THR A 14 -1.38 11.00 14.08
N ALA A 15 -1.87 10.27 13.07
CA ALA A 15 -1.24 10.20 11.76
C ALA A 15 -1.13 11.59 11.12
N GLU A 16 -2.22 12.37 11.14
CA GLU A 16 -2.22 13.75 10.63
C GLU A 16 -1.15 14.60 11.30
N ARG A 17 -1.11 14.62 12.65
CA ARG A 17 -0.14 15.40 13.41
C ARG A 17 1.29 14.99 13.12
N LEU A 18 1.58 13.69 13.07
CA LEU A 18 2.92 13.17 12.83
C LEU A 18 3.40 13.52 11.42
N ILE A 19 2.53 13.39 10.42
CA ILE A 19 2.84 13.77 9.04
C ILE A 19 3.07 15.28 8.91
N ASN A 20 2.18 16.11 9.50
CA ASN A 20 2.36 17.56 9.55
C ASN A 20 3.74 17.92 10.11
N ARG A 21 4.10 17.33 11.24
CA ARG A 21 5.39 17.56 11.90
C ARG A 21 6.58 17.11 11.05
N ALA A 22 6.50 15.97 10.36
CA ALA A 22 7.55 15.51 9.46
C ALA A 22 7.75 16.47 8.28
N LEU A 23 6.64 16.96 7.71
CA LEU A 23 6.63 17.85 6.57
C LEU A 23 7.04 19.29 6.90
N GLU A 24 7.17 19.68 8.18
CA GLU A 24 7.78 20.96 8.56
C GLU A 24 9.26 21.04 8.15
N SER A 25 9.98 19.91 8.16
CA SER A 25 11.40 19.84 7.82
C SER A 25 11.72 19.08 6.53
N SER A 26 10.72 18.44 5.91
CA SER A 26 10.92 17.57 4.74
C SER A 26 9.93 17.91 3.62
N GLU A 27 10.32 17.69 2.36
CA GLU A 27 9.46 17.93 1.19
C GLU A 27 8.45 16.80 0.97
N PHE A 28 8.80 15.60 1.41
CA PHE A 28 7.99 14.40 1.34
C PHE A 28 8.08 13.61 2.65
N VAL A 29 7.14 12.70 2.82
CA VAL A 29 7.08 11.77 3.96
C VAL A 29 6.72 10.38 3.44
N ILE A 30 7.23 9.35 4.11
CA ILE A 30 6.70 7.98 4.02
C ILE A 30 6.04 7.71 5.37
N PHE A 31 4.73 7.51 5.37
CA PHE A 31 3.95 7.15 6.54
C PHE A 31 3.79 5.63 6.63
N SER A 32 3.99 5.09 7.82
CA SER A 32 3.82 3.67 8.12
C SER A 32 3.37 3.48 9.57
N GLU A 33 2.60 2.43 9.78
CA GLU A 33 2.25 1.86 11.08
C GLU A 33 3.36 0.89 11.52
N ASP A 34 3.32 0.46 12.78
CA ASP A 34 4.36 -0.33 13.45
C ASP A 34 4.31 -1.83 13.15
N ASP A 35 3.29 -2.28 12.43
CA ASP A 35 3.08 -3.66 11.99
C ASP A 35 3.45 -3.90 10.52
N LEU A 36 4.20 -2.99 9.90
CA LEU A 36 4.70 -3.13 8.55
C LEU A 36 6.19 -3.46 8.50
N ILE A 37 6.55 -4.41 7.65
CA ILE A 37 7.94 -4.73 7.32
C ILE A 37 8.22 -4.20 5.92
N PHE A 38 9.17 -3.27 5.80
CA PHE A 38 9.67 -2.80 4.51
C PHE A 38 10.60 -3.82 3.87
N GLU A 39 10.44 -4.03 2.57
CA GLU A 39 11.39 -4.77 1.75
C GLU A 39 12.69 -3.96 1.57
N ARG A 40 13.77 -4.67 1.23
CA ARG A 40 15.11 -4.06 1.08
C ARG A 40 15.15 -2.90 0.08
N ASP A 41 14.35 -2.97 -0.98
CA ASP A 41 14.28 -1.98 -2.07
C ASP A 41 13.19 -0.92 -1.85
N ALA A 42 12.46 -0.95 -0.73
CA ALA A 42 11.26 -0.12 -0.57
C ALA A 42 11.58 1.38 -0.57
N ILE A 43 12.66 1.80 0.10
CA ILE A 43 13.07 3.21 0.13
C ILE A 43 13.48 3.67 -1.27
N GLU A 44 14.30 2.88 -1.97
CA GLU A 44 14.72 3.18 -3.35
C GLU A 44 13.51 3.25 -4.30
N TRP A 45 12.51 2.39 -4.11
CA TRP A 45 11.25 2.46 -4.84
C TRP A 45 10.52 3.79 -4.60
N PHE A 46 10.36 4.18 -3.33
CA PHE A 46 9.70 5.45 -2.99
C PHE A 46 10.45 6.65 -3.55
N GLU A 47 11.78 6.68 -3.46
CA GLU A 47 12.61 7.76 -4.02
C GLU A 47 12.40 7.91 -5.54
N ARG A 48 12.42 6.79 -6.28
CA ARG A 48 12.12 6.77 -7.72
C ARG A 48 10.69 7.22 -8.00
N ALA A 49 9.71 6.73 -7.25
CA ALA A 49 8.31 7.06 -7.46
C ALA A 49 7.99 8.54 -7.14
N LEU A 50 8.60 9.10 -6.09
CA LEU A 50 8.43 10.51 -5.69
C LEU A 50 8.96 11.49 -6.72
N THR A 51 10.00 11.10 -7.47
CA THR A 51 10.59 11.92 -8.54
C THR A 51 10.02 11.62 -9.93
N HIS A 52 9.19 10.58 -10.04
CA HIS A 52 8.65 10.14 -11.32
C HIS A 52 7.61 11.14 -11.87
N PRO A 53 7.69 11.54 -13.16
CA PRO A 53 6.76 12.53 -13.74
C PRO A 53 5.28 12.16 -13.61
N MET A 54 5.00 10.86 -13.51
CA MET A 54 3.64 10.33 -13.37
C MET A 54 3.04 10.53 -11.99
N PHE A 55 3.85 10.64 -10.93
CA PHE A 55 3.38 11.02 -9.59
C PHE A 55 3.19 12.54 -9.47
N LEU A 56 4.01 13.33 -10.17
CA LEU A 56 3.93 14.79 -10.16
C LEU A 56 2.63 15.34 -10.79
N ARG A 57 1.85 14.50 -11.48
CA ARG A 57 0.53 14.89 -12.01
C ARG A 57 -0.41 15.35 -10.88
N PRO A 58 -1.23 16.39 -11.10
CA PRO A 58 -2.14 16.92 -10.06
C PRO A 58 -3.21 15.92 -9.58
N ASN A 59 -3.56 14.94 -10.41
CA ASN A 59 -4.57 13.94 -10.08
C ASN A 59 -4.02 12.74 -9.29
N VAL A 60 -2.71 12.66 -9.07
CA VAL A 60 -2.08 11.56 -8.33
C VAL A 60 -1.72 12.03 -6.93
N TRP A 61 -2.33 11.47 -5.89
CA TRP A 61 -2.25 12.02 -4.55
C TRP A 61 -1.14 11.42 -3.68
N ALA A 62 -0.97 10.10 -3.72
CA ALA A 62 0.03 9.38 -2.94
C ALA A 62 0.64 8.22 -3.72
N ILE A 63 1.75 7.70 -3.18
CA ILE A 63 2.41 6.48 -3.64
C ILE A 63 2.19 5.42 -2.57
N ALA A 64 1.66 4.26 -2.94
CA ALA A 64 1.55 3.12 -2.02
C ALA A 64 2.85 2.31 -1.99
N GLY A 65 3.13 1.67 -0.86
CA GLY A 65 4.10 0.58 -0.76
C GLY A 65 3.44 -0.80 -0.82
N GLU A 66 2.14 -0.90 -0.50
CA GLU A 66 1.35 -2.12 -0.66
C GLU A 66 1.02 -2.41 -2.14
N SER A 67 0.59 -3.64 -2.43
CA SER A 67 0.01 -4.03 -3.71
C SER A 67 -1.40 -4.56 -3.54
N ARG A 68 -2.24 -4.38 -4.57
CA ARG A 68 -3.54 -5.04 -4.70
C ARG A 68 -3.48 -6.31 -5.57
N PHE A 69 -2.33 -6.57 -6.19
CA PHE A 69 -2.07 -7.79 -6.94
C PHE A 69 -1.50 -8.85 -6.01
N PHE A 70 -1.72 -10.13 -6.34
CA PHE A 70 -1.22 -11.26 -5.56
C PHE A 70 -1.71 -11.21 -4.10
N ASP A 71 -2.95 -10.80 -3.87
CA ASP A 71 -3.61 -10.86 -2.56
C ASP A 71 -4.30 -12.23 -2.43
N SER A 72 -3.89 -13.04 -1.46
CA SER A 72 -4.45 -14.37 -1.27
C SER A 72 -5.83 -14.37 -0.58
N HIS A 73 -6.39 -13.20 -0.28
CA HIS A 73 -7.76 -13.01 0.20
C HIS A 73 -8.21 -14.08 1.22
N ARG A 74 -7.42 -14.26 2.30
CA ARG A 74 -7.71 -15.15 3.45
C ARG A 74 -7.29 -16.62 3.32
N HIS A 75 -6.45 -16.97 2.34
CA HIS A 75 -5.82 -18.29 2.28
C HIS A 75 -4.29 -18.19 2.31
N SER A 76 -3.63 -19.19 2.89
CA SER A 76 -2.19 -19.33 2.70
C SER A 76 -1.97 -19.77 1.26
N ALA A 77 -1.33 -18.93 0.44
CA ALA A 77 -0.94 -19.30 -0.92
C ALA A 77 -0.05 -20.56 -0.86
N SER A 78 -0.29 -21.53 -1.75
CA SER A 78 0.56 -22.71 -1.81
C SER A 78 1.93 -22.37 -2.40
N ASP A 79 2.94 -23.20 -2.15
CA ASP A 79 4.26 -23.05 -2.79
C ASP A 79 4.17 -23.06 -4.33
N THR A 80 3.16 -23.74 -4.89
CA THR A 80 2.90 -23.77 -6.33
C THR A 80 2.37 -22.43 -6.82
N ASP A 81 1.43 -21.81 -6.09
CA ASP A 81 0.88 -20.50 -6.43
C ASP A 81 1.95 -19.40 -6.34
N VAL A 82 2.76 -19.46 -5.28
CA VAL A 82 3.90 -18.54 -5.08
C VAL A 82 4.91 -18.70 -6.22
N SER A 83 5.30 -19.93 -6.55
CA SER A 83 6.26 -20.19 -7.61
C SER A 83 5.77 -19.72 -8.99
N HIS A 84 4.48 -19.96 -9.29
CA HIS A 84 3.85 -19.49 -10.53
C HIS A 84 3.82 -17.97 -10.59
N ALA A 85 3.37 -17.31 -9.51
CA ALA A 85 3.32 -15.86 -9.44
C ALA A 85 4.71 -15.20 -9.55
N LEU A 86 5.74 -15.80 -8.94
CA LEU A 86 7.13 -15.34 -9.08
C LEU A 86 7.63 -15.49 -10.52
N ALA A 87 7.37 -16.63 -11.17
CA ALA A 87 7.76 -16.84 -12.57
C ALA A 87 7.08 -15.82 -13.51
N LEU A 88 5.81 -15.49 -13.24
CA LEU A 88 5.05 -14.49 -13.99
C LEU A 88 5.59 -13.07 -13.75
N ALA A 89 5.89 -12.75 -12.48
CA ALA A 89 6.49 -11.48 -12.09
C ALA A 89 7.87 -11.26 -12.73
N GLU A 90 8.73 -12.28 -12.77
CA GLU A 90 10.03 -12.22 -13.44
C GLU A 90 9.89 -12.10 -14.95
N SER A 91 9.10 -12.96 -15.59
CA SER A 91 8.95 -13.00 -17.05
C SER A 91 8.37 -11.70 -17.65
N HIS A 92 7.54 -10.99 -16.89
CA HIS A 92 6.93 -9.73 -17.31
C HIS A 92 7.59 -8.49 -16.70
N ASN A 93 8.70 -8.66 -15.97
CA ASN A 93 9.39 -7.61 -15.24
C ASN A 93 8.44 -6.74 -14.37
N LEU A 94 7.54 -7.40 -13.62
CA LEU A 94 6.51 -6.71 -12.82
C LEU A 94 7.09 -5.93 -11.64
N ILE A 95 8.34 -6.21 -11.24
CA ILE A 95 9.00 -5.53 -10.13
C ILE A 95 9.16 -4.03 -10.36
N ASP A 96 9.24 -3.54 -11.60
CA ASP A 96 9.33 -2.10 -11.88
C ASP A 96 8.00 -1.50 -12.39
N LYS A 97 6.91 -2.28 -12.31
CA LYS A 97 5.61 -1.87 -12.80
C LYS A 97 4.79 -1.19 -11.72
N PHE A 98 4.03 -0.18 -12.15
CA PHE A 98 3.03 0.49 -11.32
C PHE A 98 1.70 0.59 -12.04
N VAL A 99 0.65 0.85 -11.26
CA VAL A 99 -0.70 1.16 -11.75
C VAL A 99 -1.29 2.32 -10.98
N TYR A 100 -2.37 2.87 -11.52
CA TYR A 100 -3.22 3.79 -10.78
C TYR A 100 -4.45 3.08 -10.21
N LEU A 101 -4.72 3.38 -8.94
CA LEU A 101 -5.94 2.97 -8.25
C LEU A 101 -6.57 4.18 -7.57
N ASP A 102 -7.89 4.24 -7.55
CA ASP A 102 -8.73 5.21 -6.83
C ASP A 102 -8.80 4.92 -5.32
N PHE A 103 -7.78 4.24 -4.79
CA PHE A 103 -7.69 3.78 -3.41
C PHE A 103 -6.36 4.20 -2.80
N VAL A 104 -6.42 4.59 -1.53
CA VAL A 104 -5.28 4.98 -0.69
C VAL A 104 -5.12 3.91 0.37
N PRO A 105 -3.92 3.33 0.57
CA PRO A 105 -3.72 2.43 1.69
C PRO A 105 -3.78 3.22 3.00
N SER A 106 -4.32 2.61 4.06
CA SER A 106 -4.36 3.25 5.39
C SER A 106 -2.97 3.53 5.94
N SER A 107 -1.98 2.75 5.51
CA SER A 107 -0.59 2.80 5.94
C SER A 107 0.36 2.57 4.77
N CYS A 108 1.67 2.56 5.01
CA CYS A 108 2.72 2.36 4.00
C CYS A 108 2.53 3.20 2.72
N PHE A 109 2.41 4.53 2.85
CA PHE A 109 2.31 5.42 1.69
C PHE A 109 3.24 6.63 1.80
N ALA A 110 3.62 7.16 0.64
CA ALA A 110 4.37 8.40 0.53
C ALA A 110 3.54 9.53 -0.09
N THR A 111 3.80 10.76 0.34
CA THR A 111 3.19 11.97 -0.22
C THR A 111 4.12 13.17 -0.05
N THR A 112 3.84 14.26 -0.77
CA THR A 112 4.59 15.52 -0.67
C THR A 112 3.86 16.53 0.20
N ARG A 113 4.56 17.57 0.66
CA ARG A 113 3.94 18.68 1.39
C ARG A 113 2.77 19.30 0.64
N GLU A 114 2.92 19.49 -0.67
CA GLU A 114 1.88 20.06 -1.53
C GLU A 114 0.62 19.17 -1.54
N LYS A 115 0.78 17.89 -1.91
CA LYS A 115 -0.33 16.92 -1.99
C LYS A 115 -0.94 16.61 -0.62
N TRP A 116 -0.13 16.65 0.44
CA TRP A 116 -0.62 16.52 1.80
C TRP A 116 -1.49 17.69 2.22
N SER A 117 -1.15 18.93 1.83
CA SER A 117 -1.98 20.10 2.16
C SER A 117 -3.39 20.02 1.56
N GLU A 118 -3.58 19.25 0.49
CA GLU A 118 -4.89 18.98 -0.08
C GLU A 118 -5.75 18.04 0.78
N PHE A 119 -5.19 17.00 1.43
CA PHE A 119 -5.94 15.90 2.06
C PHE A 119 -5.64 15.66 3.55
N GLY A 120 -4.65 16.35 4.13
CA GLY A 120 -4.19 16.12 5.51
C GLY A 120 -5.31 16.23 6.53
N ASP A 121 -6.08 17.31 6.45
CA ASP A 121 -7.25 17.53 7.32
C ASP A 121 -8.30 16.42 7.15
N THR A 122 -8.51 15.93 5.91
CA THR A 122 -9.43 14.80 5.64
C THR A 122 -8.93 13.52 6.31
N ARG A 123 -7.62 13.25 6.22
CA ARG A 123 -6.97 12.09 6.85
C ARG A 123 -7.06 12.13 8.38
N GLY A 124 -7.06 13.33 8.97
CA GLY A 124 -7.19 13.55 10.42
C GLY A 124 -8.58 13.29 11.00
N THR A 125 -9.61 13.22 10.17
CA THR A 125 -11.00 12.99 10.62
C THR A 125 -11.25 11.58 11.16
N ILE A 126 -12.38 11.38 11.84
CA ILE A 126 -12.84 10.05 12.25
C ILE A 126 -13.04 9.20 10.99
N ARG A 127 -12.40 8.02 10.93
CA ARG A 127 -12.33 7.17 9.71
C ARG A 127 -11.68 7.89 8.53
N GLY A 128 -10.63 8.67 8.81
CA GLY A 128 -9.99 9.52 7.82
C GLY A 128 -9.33 8.77 6.66
N ASP A 129 -8.96 7.50 6.84
CA ASP A 129 -8.57 6.60 5.74
C ASP A 129 -9.70 6.43 4.73
N ARG A 130 -10.91 6.11 5.21
CA ARG A 130 -12.10 5.97 4.37
C ARG A 130 -12.52 7.30 3.77
N ALA A 131 -12.47 8.38 4.55
CA ALA A 131 -12.83 9.72 4.08
C ALA A 131 -11.91 10.19 2.94
N VAL A 132 -10.61 9.91 3.02
CA VAL A 132 -9.66 10.18 1.93
C VAL A 132 -10.04 9.39 0.67
N VAL A 133 -10.33 8.09 0.78
CA VAL A 133 -10.77 7.26 -0.36
C VAL A 133 -12.03 7.82 -1.01
N ASP A 134 -13.06 8.11 -0.21
CA ASP A 134 -14.33 8.64 -0.71
C ASP A 134 -14.13 9.99 -1.42
N ARG A 135 -13.24 10.85 -0.90
CA ARG A 135 -12.89 12.11 -1.53
C ARG A 135 -12.07 11.94 -2.81
N CYS A 136 -11.11 11.01 -2.83
CA CYS A 136 -10.36 10.70 -4.05
C CYS A 136 -11.30 10.26 -5.18
N LEU A 137 -12.29 9.41 -4.88
CA LEU A 137 -13.33 9.02 -5.83
C LEU A 137 -14.14 10.21 -6.33
N ALA A 138 -14.57 11.10 -5.44
CA ALA A 138 -15.36 12.28 -5.78
C ALA A 138 -14.57 13.30 -6.64
N GLU A 139 -13.26 13.40 -6.43
CA GLU A 139 -12.37 14.36 -7.10
C GLU A 139 -11.55 13.75 -8.25
N ALA A 140 -11.85 12.50 -8.64
CA ALA A 140 -11.09 11.74 -9.64
C ALA A 140 -9.57 11.71 -9.38
N LYS A 141 -9.18 11.64 -8.10
CA LYS A 141 -7.80 11.44 -7.67
C LYS A 141 -7.47 9.96 -7.60
N VAL A 142 -6.23 9.63 -7.90
CA VAL A 142 -5.70 8.26 -7.87
C VAL A 142 -4.40 8.20 -7.08
N CYS A 143 -3.95 6.99 -6.79
CA CYS A 143 -2.68 6.70 -6.15
C CYS A 143 -1.80 5.89 -7.08
N PHE A 144 -0.50 6.07 -6.93
CA PHE A 144 0.54 5.33 -7.63
C PHE A 144 0.84 4.05 -6.84
N TRP A 145 0.46 2.89 -7.36
CA TRP A 145 0.62 1.60 -6.68
C TRP A 145 1.66 0.73 -7.39
N PRO A 146 2.61 0.11 -6.66
CA PRO A 146 3.44 -0.92 -7.24
C PRO A 146 2.60 -2.15 -7.59
N VAL A 147 2.97 -2.86 -8.66
CA VAL A 147 2.39 -4.18 -8.96
C VAL A 147 2.90 -5.23 -7.96
N ILE A 148 4.18 -5.15 -7.58
CA ILE A 148 4.78 -6.01 -6.55
C ILE A 148 4.96 -5.20 -5.26
N ALA A 149 4.37 -5.68 -4.17
CA ALA A 149 4.42 -4.95 -2.89
C ALA A 149 5.86 -4.74 -2.39
N ARG A 150 6.08 -3.57 -1.78
CA ARG A 150 7.35 -3.13 -1.15
C ARG A 150 7.31 -3.21 0.38
N CYS A 151 6.17 -3.56 0.94
CA CYS A 151 6.02 -3.79 2.36
C CYS A 151 5.09 -4.98 2.59
N ARG A 152 5.29 -5.66 3.71
CA ARG A 152 4.40 -6.70 4.23
C ARG A 152 3.67 -6.14 5.43
N ASP A 153 2.34 -6.16 5.36
CA ASP A 153 1.49 -5.99 6.53
C ASP A 153 1.59 -7.26 7.37
N THR A 154 2.06 -7.12 8.61
CA THR A 154 2.13 -8.20 9.61
C THR A 154 1.08 -8.02 10.71
N GLY A 155 0.04 -7.26 10.41
CA GLY A 155 -0.98 -6.74 11.31
C GLY A 155 -1.43 -7.64 12.46
N MET A 156 -1.37 -7.03 13.64
CA MET A 156 -1.94 -7.36 14.96
C MET A 156 -1.81 -8.78 15.53
N HIS A 157 -0.69 -9.05 16.22
CA HIS A 157 -0.59 -10.10 17.24
C HIS A 157 -1.06 -9.67 18.65
N HIS A 158 -1.57 -8.44 18.82
CA HIS A 158 -1.83 -7.85 20.14
C HIS A 158 -3.28 -8.08 20.64
N PRO A 159 -3.50 -8.61 21.86
CA PRO A 159 -4.83 -9.01 22.35
C PRO A 159 -5.86 -7.89 22.57
N LEU A 160 -5.47 -6.62 22.44
CA LEU A 160 -6.33 -5.44 22.73
C LEU A 160 -6.45 -4.44 21.57
N GLY A 161 -5.85 -4.71 20.40
CA GLY A 161 -6.12 -3.93 19.18
C GLY A 161 -7.46 -4.37 18.57
N TYR A 162 -8.23 -3.44 18.00
CA TYR A 162 -9.64 -3.68 17.63
C TYR A 162 -9.88 -4.96 16.81
N SER A 163 -10.57 -5.91 17.46
CA SER A 163 -11.42 -6.99 16.92
C SER A 163 -10.77 -8.12 16.11
N VAL A 164 -9.88 -8.88 16.76
CA VAL A 164 -10.01 -10.35 16.70
C VAL A 164 -10.01 -10.88 18.13
N ARG A 165 -11.18 -11.25 18.65
CA ARG A 165 -11.23 -12.15 19.82
C ARG A 165 -10.51 -13.43 19.37
N TRP A 166 -9.36 -13.72 19.97
CA TRP A 166 -8.65 -14.96 19.75
C TRP A 166 -9.62 -16.13 19.97
N ARG A 167 -10.06 -16.75 18.87
CA ARG A 167 -10.89 -17.95 18.84
C ARG A 167 -10.16 -18.98 18.00
N GLY A 168 -9.33 -19.79 18.68
CA GLY A 168 -8.88 -21.09 18.19
C GLY A 168 -7.95 -21.09 16.97
N SER A 169 -7.55 -22.29 16.59
CA SER A 169 -6.65 -22.67 15.49
C SER A 169 -7.14 -22.33 14.08
N ASP A 170 -8.32 -21.71 13.95
CA ASP A 170 -9.09 -21.68 12.70
C ASP A 170 -9.24 -20.26 12.12
N HIS A 171 -8.40 -19.30 12.53
CA HIS A 171 -8.45 -17.94 11.99
C HIS A 171 -7.71 -17.83 10.65
N THR A 172 -8.44 -17.53 9.57
CA THR A 172 -7.95 -17.45 8.18
C THR A 172 -7.75 -16.04 7.65
N THR A 173 -7.97 -14.98 8.43
CA THR A 173 -7.98 -13.61 7.87
C THR A 173 -6.60 -12.95 7.91
N PHE A 174 -5.86 -13.06 6.81
CA PHE A 174 -4.70 -12.22 6.52
C PHE A 174 -4.88 -11.52 5.17
N LYS A 175 -4.54 -10.23 5.15
CA LYS A 175 -4.30 -9.48 3.92
C LYS A 175 -2.86 -9.80 3.53
N ASN A 176 -2.67 -10.80 2.68
CA ASN A 176 -1.36 -11.34 2.36
C ASN A 176 -1.07 -11.09 0.89
N SER A 177 -0.37 -9.99 0.59
CA SER A 177 0.42 -9.95 -0.64
C SER A 177 1.47 -11.07 -0.52
N TYR A 178 1.22 -12.21 -1.16
CA TYR A 178 2.11 -13.39 -1.06
C TYR A 178 3.31 -13.29 -2.01
N VAL A 179 3.34 -12.28 -2.88
CA VAL A 179 4.51 -11.86 -3.63
C VAL A 179 4.89 -10.45 -3.24
N VAL A 180 6.16 -10.29 -2.87
CA VAL A 180 6.79 -9.03 -2.47
C VAL A 180 8.15 -8.91 -3.13
N SER A 181 8.67 -7.69 -3.18
CA SER A 181 9.88 -7.39 -3.97
C SER A 181 11.13 -8.12 -3.50
N GLY A 182 11.28 -8.37 -2.20
CA GLY A 182 12.42 -9.13 -1.66
C GLY A 182 12.48 -10.60 -2.08
N MET A 183 11.43 -11.12 -2.73
CA MET A 183 11.40 -12.48 -3.31
C MET A 183 11.91 -12.54 -4.75
N LEU A 184 12.11 -11.39 -5.40
CA LEU A 184 12.49 -11.29 -6.81
C LEU A 184 13.95 -10.85 -6.94
N LYS A 185 14.54 -11.10 -8.11
CA LYS A 185 15.83 -10.51 -8.48
C LYS A 185 15.69 -8.99 -8.61
N SER A 186 16.78 -8.28 -8.27
CA SER A 186 16.83 -6.83 -8.17
C SER A 186 16.18 -6.09 -9.34
N ALA A 187 15.51 -4.98 -9.03
CA ALA A 187 14.87 -4.07 -9.97
C ALA A 187 15.82 -3.56 -11.08
N ALA A 188 15.29 -3.35 -12.27
CA ALA A 188 15.98 -2.79 -13.43
C ALA A 188 16.20 -1.26 -13.33
N GLY A 189 15.49 -0.60 -12.41
CA GLY A 189 15.68 0.82 -12.09
C GLY A 189 14.62 1.75 -12.68
N ASP A 190 14.05 1.44 -13.85
CA ASP A 190 13.10 2.33 -14.54
C ASP A 190 11.64 1.96 -14.30
N LEU A 191 10.91 2.84 -13.62
CA LEU A 191 9.48 2.66 -13.35
C LEU A 191 8.66 2.80 -14.63
N SER A 192 7.73 1.88 -14.85
CA SER A 192 6.83 1.95 -16.01
C SER A 192 5.41 1.53 -15.67
N GLU A 193 4.44 2.19 -16.30
CA GLU A 193 3.02 1.89 -16.09
C GLU A 193 2.69 0.52 -16.71
N LEU A 194 1.92 -0.28 -16.01
CA LEU A 194 1.34 -1.51 -16.54
C LEU A 194 0.16 -1.15 -17.46
N THR A 195 0.14 -1.68 -18.68
CA THR A 195 -0.96 -1.39 -19.63
C THR A 195 -2.29 -1.92 -19.10
N ASN A 196 -3.41 -1.30 -19.52
CA ASN A 196 -4.75 -1.71 -19.07
C ASN A 196 -5.05 -3.20 -19.36
N SER A 197 -4.65 -3.72 -20.52
CA SER A 197 -4.85 -5.13 -20.85
C SER A 197 -4.06 -6.08 -19.94
N GLN A 198 -2.83 -5.71 -19.57
CA GLN A 198 -2.02 -6.48 -18.62
C GLN A 198 -2.56 -6.36 -17.20
N LYS A 199 -3.01 -5.17 -16.79
CA LYS A 199 -3.65 -4.92 -15.49
C LYS A 199 -4.88 -5.80 -15.32
N ASP A 200 -5.78 -5.82 -16.31
CA ASP A 200 -7.01 -6.61 -16.26
C ASP A 200 -6.70 -8.11 -16.21
N ALA A 201 -5.72 -8.59 -16.99
CA ALA A 201 -5.28 -9.98 -16.95
C ALA A 201 -4.74 -10.39 -15.57
N LEU A 202 -3.87 -9.58 -14.97
CA LEU A 202 -3.32 -9.85 -13.64
C LEU A 202 -4.40 -9.80 -12.54
N LEU A 203 -5.33 -8.84 -12.61
CA LEU A 203 -6.45 -8.77 -11.68
C LEU A 203 -7.38 -9.99 -11.83
N ILE A 204 -7.61 -10.47 -13.06
CA ILE A 204 -8.41 -11.68 -13.28
C ILE A 204 -7.73 -12.89 -12.65
N GLU A 205 -6.44 -13.07 -12.95
CA GLU A 205 -5.65 -14.24 -12.54
C GLU A 205 -5.40 -14.30 -11.03
N PHE A 206 -5.01 -13.17 -10.42
CA PHE A 206 -4.52 -13.12 -9.04
C PHE A 206 -5.43 -12.37 -8.07
N THR A 207 -6.61 -11.94 -8.52
CA THR A 207 -7.58 -11.22 -7.67
C THR A 207 -9.03 -11.73 -7.85
N ARG A 208 -9.52 -11.92 -9.08
CA ARG A 208 -10.95 -12.23 -9.35
C ARG A 208 -11.32 -13.70 -9.47
N ALA A 209 -10.38 -14.61 -9.73
CA ALA A 209 -10.70 -16.05 -9.83
C ALA A 209 -11.37 -16.59 -8.55
N TRP A 210 -11.18 -15.93 -7.40
CA TRP A 210 -11.73 -16.35 -6.11
C TRP A 210 -13.05 -15.68 -5.70
N GLU A 211 -13.36 -14.47 -6.19
CA GLU A 211 -14.70 -13.87 -5.97
C GLU A 211 -15.80 -14.75 -6.59
N LEU A 212 -15.48 -15.44 -7.69
CA LEU A 212 -16.37 -16.40 -8.36
C LEU A 212 -16.44 -17.78 -7.69
N LEU A 213 -15.44 -18.17 -6.89
CA LEU A 213 -15.46 -19.42 -6.11
C LEU A 213 -16.22 -19.28 -4.78
N SER A 214 -16.59 -18.04 -4.43
CA SER A 214 -17.26 -17.67 -3.18
C SER A 214 -18.71 -17.19 -3.39
N ALA A 215 -19.21 -17.21 -4.63
CA ALA A 215 -20.58 -16.87 -5.03
C ALA A 215 -21.40 -18.13 -5.33
#